data_AF-A0A3G6TGL3-F1
#
_entry.id   AF-A0A3G6TGL3-F1
#
_cell.length_a   1.000
_cell.length_b   1.000
_cell.length_c   1.000
_cell.angle_alpha   90.00
_cell.angle_beta   90.00
_cell.angle_gamma   90.00
#
_symmetry.space_group_name_H-M   'P 1'
#
loop_
_entity.id
_entity.type
_entity.pdbx_description
1 polymer ?
#
loop_
_entity_poly.entity_id
_entity_poly.type
_entity_poly.pdbx_seq_one_letter_code
_entity_poly.pdbx_strand_id
1 'polypeptide(L)'
;MSIMKKLLISTLLLFGLSMSTFAQKHPPAPPHPSKNELINLKMQELDKKYNTEKKLILNHPLATKQMKRDQMKALNKRYQTEKRLLRQVK
;
A
#
# COMPACT_ATOMS: atom_id res chain seq x y z
N MET A 1 -16.61 -47.93 -25.64
CA MET A 1 -16.53 -47.08 -24.43
C MET A 1 -17.81 -47.25 -23.63
N SER A 2 -17.74 -47.82 -22.41
CA SER A 2 -18.92 -48.19 -21.59
C SER A 2 -19.79 -46.99 -21.20
N ILE A 3 -21.11 -47.17 -21.10
CA ILE A 3 -22.11 -46.14 -20.77
C ILE A 3 -21.73 -45.39 -19.48
N MET A 4 -21.25 -46.09 -18.45
CA MET A 4 -20.86 -45.46 -17.18
C MET A 4 -19.67 -44.51 -17.32
N LYS A 5 -18.73 -44.82 -18.24
CA LYS A 5 -17.57 -43.96 -18.50
C LYS A 5 -18.01 -42.66 -19.16
N LYS A 6 -19.01 -42.69 -20.04
CA LYS A 6 -19.56 -41.50 -20.71
C LYS A 6 -20.27 -40.57 -19.72
N LEU A 7 -21.05 -41.13 -18.79
CA LEU A 7 -21.71 -40.36 -17.73
C LEU A 7 -20.70 -39.68 -16.81
N LEU A 8 -19.67 -40.41 -16.38
CA LEU A 8 -18.63 -39.86 -15.52
C LEU A 8 -17.88 -38.70 -16.20
N ILE A 9 -17.51 -38.85 -17.48
CA ILE A 9 -16.86 -37.79 -18.27
C ILE A 9 -17.78 -36.58 -18.42
N SER A 10 -19.07 -36.79 -18.74
CA SER A 10 -20.02 -35.68 -18.90
C SER A 10 -20.25 -34.91 -17.61
N THR A 11 -20.33 -35.59 -16.48
CA THR A 11 -20.51 -34.95 -15.17
C THR A 11 -19.29 -34.15 -14.77
N LEU A 12 -18.08 -34.68 -14.99
CA LEU A 12 -16.83 -33.95 -14.76
C LEU A 12 -16.71 -32.71 -15.65
N LEU A 13 -17.14 -32.83 -16.92
CA LEU A 13 -17.11 -31.71 -17.86
C LEU A 13 -18.08 -30.60 -17.44
N LEU A 14 -19.31 -30.96 -17.07
CA LEU A 14 -20.34 -30.02 -16.59
C LEU A 14 -19.95 -29.34 -15.27
N PHE A 15 -19.43 -30.10 -14.30
CA PHE A 15 -18.94 -29.54 -13.04
C PHE A 15 -17.73 -28.63 -13.25
N GLY A 16 -16.75 -29.07 -14.07
CA GLY A 16 -15.56 -28.27 -14.39
C GLY A 16 -15.88 -26.96 -15.11
N LEU A 17 -16.85 -26.97 -16.02
CA LEU A 17 -17.31 -25.76 -16.72
C LEU A 17 -18.10 -24.80 -15.81
N SER A 18 -18.87 -25.33 -14.84
CA SER A 18 -19.68 -24.50 -13.94
C SER A 18 -18.84 -23.60 -13.02
N MET A 19 -17.71 -24.09 -12.51
CA MET A 19 -16.83 -23.33 -11.60
C MET A 19 -16.19 -22.10 -12.27
N SER A 20 -15.92 -22.18 -13.58
CA SER A 20 -15.35 -21.07 -14.36
C SER A 20 -16.29 -19.87 -14.47
N THR A 21 -17.60 -20.12 -14.60
CA THR A 21 -18.60 -19.05 -14.78
C THR A 21 -18.91 -18.29 -13.48
N PHE A 22 -18.87 -18.98 -12.33
CA PHE A 22 -19.06 -18.35 -11.02
C PHE A 22 -17.93 -17.38 -10.68
N ALA A 23 -16.68 -17.78 -10.95
CA ALA A 23 -15.50 -16.94 -10.74
C ALA A 23 -15.44 -15.71 -11.68
N GLN A 24 -16.02 -15.80 -12.89
CA GLN A 24 -16.10 -14.69 -13.84
C GLN A 24 -17.25 -13.72 -13.52
N LYS A 25 -18.38 -14.22 -13.02
CA LYS A 25 -19.56 -13.41 -12.67
C LYS A 25 -19.35 -12.62 -11.36
N HIS A 26 -18.50 -13.13 -10.46
CA HIS A 26 -18.11 -12.48 -9.22
C HIS A 26 -16.58 -12.44 -9.12
N PRO A 27 -15.91 -11.59 -9.93
CA PRO A 27 -14.47 -11.44 -9.82
C PRO A 27 -14.13 -11.03 -8.38
N PRO A 28 -13.07 -11.60 -7.77
CA PRO A 28 -12.62 -11.13 -6.47
C PRO A 28 -12.34 -9.63 -6.59
N ALA A 29 -12.79 -8.85 -5.60
CA ALA A 29 -12.54 -7.43 -5.59
C ALA A 29 -11.03 -7.19 -5.81
N PRO A 30 -10.63 -6.26 -6.70
CA PRO A 30 -9.22 -6.00 -6.95
C PRO A 30 -8.54 -5.70 -5.61
N PRO A 31 -7.26 -6.11 -5.40
CA PRO A 31 -6.56 -5.89 -4.15
C PRO A 31 -6.30 -4.39 -3.98
N HIS A 32 -7.33 -3.66 -3.58
CA HIS A 32 -7.25 -2.27 -3.21
C HIS A 32 -6.86 -2.23 -1.73
N PRO A 33 -5.85 -1.43 -1.38
CA PRO A 33 -5.44 -1.33 0.01
C PRO A 33 -6.60 -0.78 0.85
N SER A 34 -6.77 -1.34 2.04
CA SER A 34 -7.74 -0.82 3.00
C SER A 34 -7.38 0.63 3.40
N LYS A 35 -8.35 1.39 3.93
CA LYS A 35 -8.10 2.75 4.45
C LYS A 35 -6.92 2.77 5.43
N ASN A 36 -6.82 1.75 6.29
CA ASN A 36 -5.74 1.62 7.26
C ASN A 36 -4.39 1.31 6.59
N GLU A 37 -4.38 0.47 5.57
CA GLU A 37 -3.17 0.20 4.77
C GLU A 37 -2.68 1.46 4.06
N LEU A 38 -3.58 2.25 3.47
CA LEU A 38 -3.25 3.53 2.85
C LEU A 38 -2.62 4.51 3.85
N ILE A 39 -3.18 4.61 5.05
CA ILE A 39 -2.64 5.48 6.11
C ILE A 39 -1.25 4.98 6.55
N ASN A 40 -1.08 3.68 6.70
CA ASN A 40 0.21 3.09 7.07
C ASN A 40 1.28 3.32 5.99
N LEU A 41 0.93 3.12 4.72
CA LEU A 41 1.81 3.41 3.58
C LEU A 41 2.20 4.89 3.58
N LYS A 42 1.24 5.79 3.83
CA LYS A 42 1.52 7.23 3.89
C LYS A 42 2.41 7.61 5.07
N MET A 43 2.21 6.98 6.23
CA MET A 43 3.07 7.17 7.41
C MET A 43 4.51 6.75 7.13
N GLN A 44 4.71 5.61 6.47
CA GLN A 44 6.04 5.13 6.08
C GLN A 44 6.71 6.07 5.06
N GLU A 45 5.95 6.56 4.08
CA GLU A 45 6.45 7.53 3.11
C GLU A 45 6.87 8.85 3.78
N LEU A 46 6.08 9.32 4.74
CA LEU A 46 6.39 10.51 5.53
C LEU A 46 7.70 10.35 6.32
N ASP A 47 7.90 9.21 6.98
CA ASP A 47 9.13 8.91 7.72
C ASP A 47 10.36 8.85 6.79
N LYS A 48 10.21 8.24 5.60
CA LYS A 48 11.27 8.22 4.58
C LYS A 48 11.64 9.63 4.14
N LYS A 49 10.65 10.45 3.79
CA LYS A 49 10.86 11.83 3.36
C LYS A 49 11.58 12.66 4.44
N TYR A 50 11.12 12.56 5.68
CA TYR A 50 11.76 13.23 6.81
C TYR A 50 13.24 12.84 6.96
N ASN A 51 13.54 11.55 6.89
CA ASN A 51 14.92 11.07 7.03
C ASN A 51 15.82 11.53 5.87
N THR A 52 15.29 11.55 4.64
CA THR A 52 16.01 12.07 3.47
C THR A 52 16.29 13.55 3.61
N GLU A 53 15.28 14.37 3.91
CA GLU A 53 15.45 15.82 4.09
C GLU A 53 16.41 16.13 5.25
N LYS A 54 16.30 15.40 6.37
CA LYS A 54 17.22 15.53 7.51
C LYS A 54 18.67 15.28 7.10
N LYS A 55 18.94 14.20 6.35
CA LYS A 55 20.29 13.89 5.85
C LYS A 55 20.82 15.00 4.94
N LEU A 56 19.99 15.52 4.04
CA LEU A 56 20.36 16.62 3.14
C LEU A 56 20.71 17.91 3.91
N ILE A 57 19.93 18.28 4.92
CA ILE A 57 20.20 19.44 5.78
C ILE A 57 21.53 19.28 6.52
N LEU A 58 21.76 18.11 7.12
CA LEU A 58 22.97 17.85 7.89
C LEU A 58 24.22 17.85 7.02
N ASN A 59 24.14 17.21 5.84
CA ASN A 59 25.24 17.08 4.89
C ASN A 59 25.43 18.30 3.98
N HIS A 60 24.64 19.37 4.17
CA HIS A 60 24.71 20.54 3.30
C HIS A 60 26.11 21.20 3.36
N PRO A 61 26.83 21.34 2.24
CA PRO A 61 28.25 21.72 2.23
C PRO A 61 28.48 23.20 2.54
N LEU A 62 27.56 24.08 2.11
CA LEU A 62 27.72 25.53 2.22
C LEU A 62 26.83 26.18 3.29
N ALA A 63 26.10 25.38 4.08
CA ALA A 63 25.15 25.94 5.05
C ALA A 63 25.83 26.15 6.40
N THR A 64 25.58 27.33 6.99
CA THR A 64 26.04 27.62 8.34
C THR A 64 25.34 26.74 9.38
N LYS A 65 25.94 26.58 10.56
CA LYS A 65 25.35 25.81 11.66
C LYS A 65 23.96 26.34 12.06
N GLN A 66 23.77 27.66 12.02
CA GLN A 66 22.48 28.29 12.34
C GLN A 66 21.42 27.94 11.29
N MET A 67 21.75 28.07 10.01
CA MET A 67 20.83 27.70 8.91
C MET A 67 20.41 26.24 9.01
N LYS A 68 21.33 25.32 9.28
CA LYS A 68 21.00 23.89 9.47
C LYS A 68 20.05 23.68 10.65
N ARG A 69 20.26 24.38 11.77
CA ARG A 69 19.36 24.30 12.94
C ARG A 69 17.96 24.82 12.61
N ASP A 70 17.86 25.93 11.89
CA ASP A 70 16.58 26.53 11.54
C ASP A 70 15.81 25.66 10.53
N GLN A 71 16.50 25.11 9.54
CA GLN A 71 15.94 24.12 8.62
C GLN A 71 15.48 22.85 9.35
N MET A 72 16.27 22.35 10.30
CA MET A 72 15.87 21.20 11.13
C MET A 72 14.63 21.49 11.97
N LYS A 73 14.52 22.69 12.58
CA LYS A 73 13.33 23.09 13.33
C LYS A 73 12.10 23.15 12.43
N ALA A 74 12.23 23.73 11.24
CA ALA A 74 11.13 23.81 10.26
C ALA A 74 10.70 22.40 9.80
N LEU A 75 11.66 21.54 9.48
CA LEU A 75 11.41 20.13 9.12
C LEU A 75 10.68 19.38 10.23
N ASN A 76 11.14 19.49 11.48
CA ASN A 76 10.51 18.85 12.63
C ASN A 76 9.06 19.32 12.83
N LYS A 77 8.80 20.62 12.70
CA LYS A 77 7.46 21.19 12.85
C LYS A 77 6.51 20.66 11.78
N ARG A 78 6.95 20.63 10.51
CA ARG A 78 6.18 20.06 9.40
C ARG A 78 5.88 18.58 9.63
N TYR A 79 6.90 17.78 9.95
CA TYR A 79 6.75 16.36 10.23
C TYR A 79 5.76 16.07 11.36
N GLN A 80 5.86 16.80 12.48
CA GLN A 80 4.92 16.64 13.59
C GLN A 80 3.48 17.00 13.20
N THR A 81 3.31 18.04 12.39
CA THR A 81 1.99 18.47 11.91
C THR A 81 1.37 17.41 11.01
N GLU A 82 2.10 16.96 9.98
CA GLU A 82 1.65 15.92 9.06
C GLU A 82 1.35 14.60 9.78
N LYS A 83 2.19 14.21 10.75
CA LYS A 83 1.98 13.01 11.57
C LYS A 83 0.74 13.11 12.46
N ARG A 84 0.44 14.29 13.00
CA ARG A 84 -0.81 14.53 13.77
C ARG A 84 -2.04 14.43 12.88
N LEU A 85 -2.00 15.03 11.69
CA LEU A 85 -3.09 14.95 10.72
C LEU A 85 -3.36 13.49 10.29
N LEU A 86 -2.32 12.73 9.96
CA LEU A 86 -2.48 11.30 9.61
C LEU A 86 -3.05 10.47 10.75
N ARG A 87 -2.76 10.82 12.01
CA ARG A 87 -3.34 10.15 13.18
C ARG A 87 -4.81 10.51 13.41
N GLN A 88 -5.24 11.72 13.05
CA GLN A 88 -6.65 12.13 13.14
C GLN A 88 -7.52 11.46 12.07
N VAL A 89 -6.93 11.09 10.93
CA VAL A 89 -7.63 10.43 9.81
C VAL A 89 -7.77 8.92 10.04
N LYS A 90 -6.89 8.34 10.88
CA LYS A 90 -6.89 6.92 11.26
C LYS A 90 -8.10 6.61 12.14
#